data_AF-A0AAX0IJ38-F1
#
_entry.id   AF-A0AAX0IJ38-F1
#
_cell.length_a   1.000
_cell.length_b   1.000
_cell.length_c   1.000
_cell.angle_alpha   90.00
_cell.angle_beta   90.00
_cell.angle_gamma   90.00
#
_symmetry.space_group_name_H-M   'P 1'
#
loop_
_entity.id
_entity.type
_entity.pdbx_description
1 polymer ?
#
loop_
_entity_poly.entity_id
_entity_poly.type
_entity_poly.pdbx_seq_one_letter_code
_entity_poly.pdbx_strand_id
1 'polypeptide(L)'
;MSRQYSVQQQNAQTLTAIKQTAAWWRARPLPDALCQYAASHGVALSAALMLDLRLAYPGMPAVYGKLLSADGHFIHFEMDLDDALCPLPGSVAWDDISARYDLAAHKRGTGVGYGELCKKVLQEMNYAAR
;
A
#
# COMPACT_ATOMS: atom_id res chain seq x y z
N MET A 1 -19.64 28.52 3.35
CA MET A 1 -18.38 28.89 2.68
C MET A 1 -17.51 27.65 2.57
N SER A 2 -17.38 27.10 1.36
CA SER A 2 -16.59 25.91 1.07
C SER A 2 -15.10 26.26 1.19
N ARG A 3 -14.36 25.68 2.12
CA ARG A 3 -12.89 25.80 2.18
C ARG A 3 -12.31 25.09 0.95
N GLN A 4 -12.11 25.82 -0.15
CA GLN A 4 -11.31 25.33 -1.28
C GLN A 4 -9.85 25.33 -0.84
N TYR A 5 -9.32 24.14 -0.52
CA TYR A 5 -7.91 23.96 -0.25
C TYR A 5 -7.10 24.21 -1.52
N SER A 6 -5.99 24.94 -1.39
CA SER A 6 -5.00 25.05 -2.47
C SER A 6 -4.45 23.67 -2.81
N VAL A 7 -3.99 23.48 -4.05
CA VAL A 7 -3.36 22.23 -4.52
C VAL A 7 -2.22 21.77 -3.59
N GLN A 8 -1.45 22.71 -3.03
CA GLN A 8 -0.39 22.41 -2.07
C GLN A 8 -0.93 21.84 -0.75
N GLN A 9 -2.02 22.42 -0.22
CA GLN A 9 -2.67 21.92 1.00
C GLN A 9 -3.30 20.54 0.79
N GLN A 10 -3.88 20.28 -0.39
CA GLN A 10 -4.41 18.96 -0.74
C GLN A 10 -3.30 17.91 -0.77
N ASN A 11 -2.17 18.22 -1.43
CA ASN A 11 -1.01 17.31 -1.45
C ASN A 11 -0.47 17.04 -0.05
N ALA A 12 -0.37 18.08 0.79
CA ALA A 12 0.10 17.94 2.17
C ALA A 12 -0.83 17.06 3.03
N GLN A 13 -2.15 17.20 2.87
CA GLN A 13 -3.13 16.35 3.55
C GLN A 13 -3.02 14.90 3.07
N THR A 14 -2.93 14.67 1.75
CA THR A 14 -2.76 13.33 1.18
C THR A 14 -1.46 12.69 1.67
N LEU A 15 -0.33 13.40 1.67
CA LEU A 15 0.94 12.91 2.21
C LEU A 15 0.83 12.52 3.69
N THR A 16 0.16 13.34 4.49
CA THR A 16 -0.04 13.07 5.92
C THR A 16 -0.89 11.83 6.13
N ALA A 17 -1.97 11.67 5.35
CA ALA A 17 -2.83 10.49 5.41
C ALA A 17 -2.07 9.21 5.02
N ILE A 18 -1.31 9.23 3.92
CA ILE A 18 -0.48 8.09 3.49
C ILE A 18 0.53 7.71 4.58
N LYS A 19 1.23 8.70 5.16
CA LYS A 19 2.18 8.48 6.27
C LYS A 19 1.51 7.83 7.48
N GLN A 20 0.36 8.35 7.89
CA GLN A 20 -0.37 7.81 9.05
C GLN A 20 -0.80 6.36 8.81
N THR A 21 -1.39 6.07 7.64
CA THR A 21 -1.78 4.70 7.27
C THR A 21 -0.58 3.76 7.26
N ALA A 22 0.52 4.17 6.63
CA ALA A 22 1.72 3.34 6.55
C ALA A 22 2.37 3.11 7.92
N ALA A 23 2.48 4.13 8.76
CA ALA A 23 3.00 4.00 10.12
C ALA A 23 2.12 3.08 10.97
N TRP A 24 0.79 3.18 10.83
CA TRP A 24 -0.17 2.34 11.52
C TRP A 24 -0.01 0.86 11.17
N TRP A 25 0.22 0.54 9.89
CA TRP A 25 0.45 -0.84 9.45
C TRP A 25 1.83 -1.36 9.86
N ARG A 26 2.89 -0.56 9.76
CA ARG A 26 4.24 -0.97 10.20
C ARG A 26 4.32 -1.26 11.70
N ALA A 27 3.50 -0.60 12.51
CA ALA A 27 3.46 -0.79 13.96
C ALA A 27 2.66 -2.04 14.39
N ARG A 28 2.11 -2.81 13.45
CA ARG A 28 1.20 -3.93 13.75
C ARG A 28 1.66 -5.21 13.08
N PRO A 29 1.39 -6.37 13.69
CA PRO A 29 1.61 -7.64 13.01
C PRO A 29 0.70 -7.72 11.79
N LEU A 30 1.28 -8.14 10.67
CA LEU A 30 0.56 -8.46 9.44
C LEU A 30 0.27 -9.97 9.41
N PRO A 31 -0.76 -10.43 8.68
CA PRO A 31 -1.04 -11.86 8.55
C PRO A 31 0.18 -12.63 8.03
N ASP A 32 0.50 -13.76 8.65
CA ASP A 32 1.68 -14.56 8.29
C ASP A 32 1.64 -15.03 6.83
N ALA A 33 0.45 -15.40 6.34
CA ALA A 33 0.20 -15.73 4.94
C ALA A 33 0.68 -14.61 3.99
N LEU A 34 0.35 -13.35 4.30
CA LEU A 34 0.77 -12.20 3.51
C LEU A 34 2.28 -11.98 3.60
N CYS A 35 2.86 -12.12 4.79
CA CYS A 35 4.31 -11.99 5.00
C CYS A 35 5.10 -13.02 4.19
N GLN A 36 4.69 -14.29 4.23
CA GLN A 36 5.34 -15.38 3.51
C GLN A 36 5.21 -15.20 2.00
N TYR A 37 4.02 -14.86 1.53
CA TYR A 37 3.76 -14.70 0.10
C TYR A 37 4.47 -13.45 -0.46
N ALA A 38 4.49 -12.34 0.27
CA ALA A 38 5.26 -11.17 -0.11
C ALA A 38 6.76 -11.50 -0.21
N ALA A 39 7.30 -12.26 0.75
CA ALA A 39 8.70 -12.69 0.74
C ALA A 39 9.02 -13.61 -0.45
N SER A 40 8.11 -14.52 -0.85
CA SER A 40 8.32 -15.35 -2.05
C SER A 40 8.33 -14.54 -3.35
N HIS A 41 7.73 -13.36 -3.36
CA HIS A 41 7.79 -12.38 -4.45
C HIS A 41 8.92 -11.35 -4.31
N GLY A 42 9.82 -11.53 -3.33
CA GLY A 42 10.94 -10.61 -3.09
C GLY A 42 10.54 -9.28 -2.45
N VAL A 43 9.32 -9.14 -1.93
CA VAL A 43 8.82 -7.92 -1.32
C VAL A 43 8.97 -7.99 0.21
N ALA A 44 9.86 -7.16 0.76
CA ALA A 44 9.99 -6.98 2.20
C ALA A 44 8.91 -6.02 2.73
N LEU A 45 7.90 -6.53 3.43
CA LEU A 45 6.78 -5.73 3.93
C LEU A 45 7.19 -4.65 4.94
N SER A 46 8.28 -4.86 5.68
CA SER A 46 8.86 -3.86 6.61
C SER A 46 9.38 -2.61 5.89
N ALA A 47 9.86 -2.78 4.65
CA ALA A 47 10.34 -1.71 3.80
C ALA A 47 9.29 -1.22 2.79
N ALA A 48 8.18 -1.95 2.63
CA ALA A 48 7.05 -1.57 1.78
C ALA A 48 6.15 -0.53 2.47
N LEU A 49 5.26 0.07 1.68
CA LEU A 49 4.23 1.00 2.11
C LEU A 49 2.87 0.34 1.89
N MET A 50 2.21 -0.07 2.97
CA MET A 50 0.85 -0.62 2.91
C MET A 50 -0.15 0.52 2.68
N LEU A 51 -0.85 0.49 1.55
CA LEU A 51 -1.81 1.53 1.16
C LEU A 51 -3.23 1.18 1.59
N ASP A 52 -3.60 -0.09 1.45
CA ASP A 52 -4.87 -0.65 1.91
C ASP A 52 -4.62 -2.10 2.30
N LEU A 53 -5.26 -2.55 3.38
CA LEU A 53 -5.29 -3.95 3.77
C LEU A 53 -6.64 -4.20 4.45
N ARG A 54 -7.36 -5.17 3.91
CA ARG A 54 -8.66 -5.59 4.38
C ARG A 54 -8.62 -7.07 4.69
N LEU A 55 -9.28 -7.39 5.79
CA LEU A 55 -9.49 -8.74 6.26
C LEU A 55 -10.99 -9.00 6.16
N ALA A 56 -11.42 -9.97 5.35
CA ALA A 56 -12.83 -10.36 5.26
C ALA A 56 -13.11 -11.58 6.14
N TYR A 57 -14.23 -11.51 6.88
CA TYR A 57 -14.86 -12.57 7.67
C TYR A 57 -16.35 -12.20 7.87
N PRO A 58 -17.35 -13.10 7.79
CA PRO A 58 -17.32 -14.54 8.10
C PRO A 58 -17.65 -15.50 6.92
N GLY A 59 -17.09 -16.71 6.98
CA GLY A 59 -17.39 -17.83 6.06
C GLY A 59 -16.20 -18.25 5.18
N MET A 60 -15.37 -17.30 4.77
CA MET A 60 -14.10 -17.55 4.10
C MET A 60 -13.14 -16.43 4.52
N PRO A 61 -12.13 -16.71 5.36
CA PRO A 61 -11.15 -15.70 5.71
C PRO A 61 -10.40 -15.27 4.47
N ALA A 62 -10.27 -13.98 4.21
CA ALA A 62 -9.51 -13.48 3.07
C ALA A 62 -8.69 -12.25 3.44
N VAL A 63 -7.53 -12.12 2.80
CA VAL A 63 -6.59 -11.01 2.94
C VAL A 63 -6.42 -10.36 1.58
N TYR A 64 -6.76 -9.09 1.47
CA TYR A 64 -6.63 -8.37 0.21
C TYR A 64 -6.30 -6.90 0.43
N GLY A 65 -5.63 -6.30 -0.53
CA GLY A 65 -5.15 -4.95 -0.36
C GLY A 65 -4.17 -4.50 -1.43
N LYS A 66 -3.56 -3.35 -1.16
CA LYS A 66 -2.58 -2.72 -2.05
C LYS A 66 -1.38 -2.30 -1.26
N LEU A 67 -0.21 -2.56 -1.82
CA LEU A 67 1.06 -2.09 -1.27
C LEU A 67 1.90 -1.45 -2.36
N LEU A 68 2.85 -0.63 -1.94
CA LEU A 68 3.94 -0.14 -2.76
C LEU A 68 5.24 -0.77 -2.25
N SER A 69 5.91 -1.57 -3.09
CA SER A 69 7.18 -2.21 -2.76
C SER A 69 8.32 -1.19 -2.61
N ALA A 70 9.41 -1.60 -1.96
CA ALA A 70 10.60 -0.77 -1.82
C ALA A 70 11.19 -0.32 -3.17
N ASP A 71 11.05 -1.17 -4.19
CA ASP A 71 11.51 -0.92 -5.57
C ASP A 71 10.55 -0.02 -6.37
N GLY A 72 9.42 0.39 -5.77
CA GLY A 72 8.49 1.34 -6.37
C GLY A 72 7.38 0.71 -7.21
N HIS A 73 7.12 -0.59 -7.05
CA HIS A 73 6.02 -1.30 -7.71
C HIS A 73 4.76 -1.28 -6.85
N PHE A 74 3.65 -0.84 -7.44
CA PHE A 74 2.34 -0.95 -6.81
C PHE A 74 1.76 -2.33 -7.08
N ILE A 75 1.46 -3.05 -6.01
CA ILE A 75 0.96 -4.42 -6.07
C ILE A 75 -0.45 -4.46 -5.51
N HIS A 76 -1.34 -5.11 -6.25
CA HIS A 76 -2.62 -5.57 -5.74
C HIS A 76 -2.47 -7.03 -5.33
N PHE A 77 -2.88 -7.38 -4.12
CA PHE A 77 -2.89 -8.76 -3.67
C PHE A 77 -4.27 -9.13 -3.17
N GLU A 78 -4.67 -10.36 -3.45
CA GLU A 78 -5.87 -11.00 -2.90
C GLU A 78 -5.53 -12.45 -2.57
N MET A 79 -5.96 -12.92 -1.41
CA MET A 79 -5.66 -14.27 -0.92
C MET A 79 -6.87 -14.76 -0.13
N ASP A 80 -7.55 -15.78 -0.64
CA ASP A 80 -8.47 -16.54 0.20
C ASP A 80 -7.66 -17.49 1.08
N LEU A 81 -8.05 -17.58 2.34
CA LEU A 81 -7.39 -18.42 3.33
C LEU A 81 -8.33 -19.56 3.76
N ASP A 82 -7.73 -20.68 4.14
CA ASP A 82 -8.44 -21.76 4.81
C ASP A 82 -8.67 -21.47 6.31
N ASP A 83 -9.31 -22.41 7.00
CA ASP A 83 -9.56 -22.32 8.44
C ASP A 83 -8.27 -22.29 9.29
N ALA A 84 -7.13 -22.73 8.72
CA ALA A 84 -5.81 -22.63 9.32
C ALA A 84 -5.08 -21.32 8.98
N LEU A 85 -5.76 -20.38 8.30
CA LEU A 85 -5.23 -19.11 7.80
C LEU A 85 -4.09 -19.26 6.79
N CYS A 86 -4.03 -20.41 6.10
CA CYS A 86 -3.09 -20.65 5.01
C CYS A 86 -3.72 -20.24 3.67
N PRO A 87 -2.94 -19.70 2.71
CA PRO A 87 -3.45 -19.39 1.37
C PRO A 87 -4.01 -20.63 0.67
N LEU A 88 -5.23 -20.52 0.15
CA LEU A 88 -5.82 -21.57 -0.68
C LEU A 88 -5.10 -21.64 -2.04
N PRO A 89 -4.69 -22.83 -2.50
CA PRO A 89 -4.05 -22.98 -3.80
C PRO A 89 -4.95 -22.47 -4.93
N GLY A 90 -4.42 -21.56 -5.75
CA GLY A 90 -5.12 -21.02 -6.92
C GLY A 90 -6.06 -19.83 -6.65
N SER A 91 -6.26 -19.40 -5.41
CA SER A 91 -7.02 -18.18 -5.07
C SER A 91 -6.14 -16.94 -4.88
N VAL A 92 -4.82 -17.09 -4.98
CA VAL A 92 -3.89 -16.00 -4.73
C VAL A 92 -3.66 -15.17 -5.99
N ALA A 93 -4.00 -13.88 -5.91
CA ALA A 93 -3.66 -12.87 -6.89
C ALA A 93 -2.51 -12.00 -6.38
N TRP A 94 -1.55 -11.70 -7.25
CA TRP A 94 -0.43 -10.80 -6.98
C TRP A 94 -0.05 -10.07 -8.26
N ASP A 95 -0.70 -8.93 -8.48
CA ASP A 95 -0.63 -8.19 -9.73
C ASP A 95 0.15 -6.89 -9.57
N ASP A 96 1.12 -6.66 -10.45
CA ASP A 96 1.71 -5.33 -10.60
C ASP A 96 0.70 -4.40 -11.29
N ILE A 97 0.18 -3.46 -10.50
CA ILE A 97 -0.77 -2.44 -10.93
C ILE A 97 -0.12 -1.06 -11.08
N SER A 98 1.21 -0.98 -11.15
CA SER A 98 1.96 0.28 -11.26
C SER A 98 1.51 1.14 -12.45
N ALA A 99 1.15 0.50 -13.57
CA ALA A 99 0.64 1.18 -14.75
C ALA A 99 -0.68 1.95 -14.51
N ARG A 100 -1.42 1.61 -13.44
CA ARG A 100 -2.67 2.29 -13.04
C ARG A 100 -2.41 3.55 -12.21
N TYR A 101 -1.18 3.74 -11.72
CA TYR A 101 -0.83 4.86 -10.86
C TYR A 101 -0.20 6.00 -11.65
N ASP A 102 -0.66 7.21 -11.33
CA ASP A 102 -0.11 8.43 -11.86
C ASP A 102 1.21 8.78 -11.15
N LEU A 103 2.30 8.64 -11.91
CA LEU A 103 3.66 8.96 -11.49
C LEU A 103 4.11 10.35 -11.98
N ALA A 104 3.19 11.19 -12.44
CA ALA A 104 3.55 12.53 -12.89
C ALA A 104 4.00 13.41 -11.71
N ALA A 105 5.27 13.80 -11.72
CA ALA A 105 5.85 14.73 -10.74
C ALA A 105 5.23 16.14 -10.83
N HIS A 106 4.58 16.49 -11.95
CA HIS A 106 3.91 17.78 -12.12
C HIS A 106 2.72 17.68 -13.08
N LYS A 107 1.50 17.89 -12.55
CA LYS A 107 0.27 18.07 -13.34
C LYS A 107 -0.29 19.47 -13.18
N ARG A 108 -0.53 20.12 -14.31
CA ARG A 108 -1.16 21.44 -14.38
C ARG A 108 -2.58 21.36 -13.78
N GLY A 109 -2.82 22.11 -12.70
CA GLY A 109 -4.13 22.24 -12.06
C GLY A 109 -4.46 21.24 -10.94
N THR A 110 -3.71 20.15 -10.78
CA THR A 110 -3.97 19.11 -9.75
C THR A 110 -2.78 18.82 -8.82
N GLY A 111 -1.57 19.24 -9.19
CA GLY A 111 -0.38 19.06 -8.35
C GLY A 111 0.44 17.82 -8.73
N VAL A 112 0.79 16.99 -7.75
CA VAL A 112 1.66 15.81 -7.92
C VAL A 112 0.77 14.56 -7.98
N GLY A 113 1.08 13.63 -8.88
CA GLY A 113 0.33 12.37 -8.99
C GLY A 113 0.38 11.56 -7.69
N TYR A 114 -0.71 10.85 -7.37
CA TYR A 114 -0.80 10.06 -6.13
C TYR A 114 0.32 9.02 -6.00
N GLY A 115 0.73 8.40 -7.12
CA GLY A 115 1.82 7.42 -7.10
C GLY A 115 3.15 8.04 -6.72
N GLU A 116 3.41 9.26 -7.18
CA GLU A 116 4.62 10.02 -6.81
C GLU A 116 4.60 10.44 -5.34
N LEU A 117 3.43 10.84 -4.81
CA LEU A 117 3.27 11.10 -3.37
C LEU A 117 3.56 9.84 -2.53
N CYS A 118 3.09 8.67 -2.96
CA CYS A 118 3.38 7.41 -2.26
C CYS A 118 4.87 7.07 -2.26
N LYS A 119 5.55 7.23 -3.41
CA LYS A 119 7.01 7.02 -3.52
C LYS A 119 7.78 7.95 -2.60
N LYS A 120 7.39 9.22 -2.51
CA LYS A 120 8.00 10.17 -1.59
C LYS A 120 7.85 9.74 -0.13
N VAL A 121 6.66 9.31 0.27
CA VAL A 121 6.44 8.82 1.65
C VAL A 121 7.26 7.56 1.94
N LEU A 122 7.29 6.60 1.02
CA LEU A 122 8.09 5.39 1.12
C LEU A 122 9.58 5.72 1.37
N GLN A 123 10.14 6.63 0.57
CA GLN A 123 11.53 7.08 0.70
C GLN A 123 11.79 7.74 2.06
N GLU A 124 10.92 8.67 2.48
CA GLU A 124 11.06 9.36 3.77
C GLU A 124 10.99 8.38 4.95
N MET A 125 10.07 7.42 4.92
CA MET A 125 9.93 6.42 5.98
C MET A 125 11.10 5.44 6.03
N ASN A 126 11.63 5.02 4.88
CA ASN A 126 12.77 4.11 4.81
C ASN A 126 14.09 4.80 5.15
N TYR A 127 14.20 6.12 4.90
CA TYR A 127 15.33 6.92 5.36
C TYR A 127 15.30 7.12 6.88
N ALA A 128 14.14 7.43 7.46
CA ALA A 128 14.01 7.63 8.91
C ALA A 128 14.16 6.34 9.74
N ALA A 129 14.07 5.17 9.11
CA ALA A 129 14.24 3.87 9.76
C ALA A 129 15.70 3.34 9.74
N ARG A 130 16.63 4.07 9.12
CA ARG A 130 18.08 3.78 9.14
C ARG A 130 18.75 4.47 10.31
#